data_AF-A0A6P0UGT1-F1
#
_entry.id   AF-A0A6P0UGT1-F1
#
_cell.length_a   1.000
_cell.length_b   1.000
_cell.length_c   1.000
_cell.angle_alpha   90.00
_cell.angle_beta   90.00
_cell.angle_gamma   90.00
#
_symmetry.space_group_name_H-M   'P 1'
#
loop_
_entity.id
_entity.type
_entity.pdbx_description
1 polymer ?
#
loop_
_entity_poly.entity_id
_entity_poly.type
_entity_poly.pdbx_seq_one_letter_code
_entity_poly.pdbx_strand_id
1 'polypeptide(L)'
;MKNIRLVLGIVCAVLMSSNTALAQERKLSEAQKEKAKVQLEQYFQDLKLSESQKISYENITKKYADQLKFIRNSELSRQEKLKEVRRISEAKNGEMKSVLSDTQYEVYRKFQEKQRQSLIDNSNGEFAEFTSKLNLSEAQKPRFIEISKRYADQMRNLQNSSKSRFGKYKEFKSIRKNKDAEMKRLLTADQFKTYKEIQKEVEKKVRENRKSK
;
A
#
# COMPACT_ATOMS: atom_id res chain seq x y z
N MET A 1 -0.40 10.52 30.42
CA MET A 1 0.62 11.02 29.46
C MET A 1 1.80 10.05 29.22
N LYS A 2 2.35 9.38 30.24
CA LYS A 2 3.43 8.37 30.05
C LYS A 2 3.02 7.21 29.12
N ASN A 3 1.80 6.70 29.27
CA ASN A 3 1.29 5.56 28.48
C ASN A 3 1.01 5.95 27.01
N ILE A 4 0.61 7.20 26.74
CA ILE A 4 0.41 7.74 25.38
C ILE A 4 1.75 7.75 24.62
N ARG A 5 2.84 8.18 25.26
CA ARG A 5 4.18 8.19 24.65
C ARG A 5 4.68 6.78 24.29
N LEU A 6 4.28 5.77 25.06
CA LEU A 6 4.67 4.37 24.85
C LEU A 6 3.91 3.73 23.68
N VAL A 7 2.60 4.01 23.57
CA VAL A 7 1.76 3.61 22.43
C VAL A 7 2.19 4.29 21.13
N LEU A 8 2.59 5.57 21.17
CA LEU A 8 3.13 6.32 20.03
C LEU A 8 4.40 5.66 19.45
N GLY A 9 5.30 5.16 20.32
CA GLY A 9 6.55 4.51 19.91
C GLY A 9 6.33 3.18 19.18
N ILE A 10 5.37 2.37 19.62
CA ILE A 10 5.09 1.04 19.04
C ILE A 10 4.39 1.16 17.67
N VAL A 11 3.46 2.11 17.51
CA VAL A 11 2.79 2.36 16.21
C VAL A 11 3.76 2.87 15.15
N CYS A 12 4.69 3.76 15.51
CA CYS A 12 5.76 4.23 14.61
C CYS A 12 6.70 3.09 14.16
N ALA A 13 7.04 2.14 15.05
CA ALA A 13 7.92 1.03 14.71
C ALA A 13 7.30 0.03 13.71
N VAL A 14 5.98 -0.19 13.77
CA VAL A 14 5.26 -1.05 12.81
C VAL A 14 5.19 -0.40 11.43
N LEU A 15 5.00 0.92 11.36
CA LEU A 15 4.95 1.68 10.11
C LEU A 15 6.28 1.72 9.34
N MET A 16 7.42 1.61 10.02
CA MET A 16 8.76 1.65 9.39
C MET A 16 9.26 0.29 8.86
N SER A 17 8.54 -0.81 9.09
CA SER A 17 9.04 -2.17 8.80
C SER A 17 8.79 -2.68 7.37
N SER A 18 8.25 -1.85 6.47
CA SER A 18 7.94 -2.22 5.09
C SER A 18 8.91 -1.64 4.07
N ASN A 19 10.21 -1.98 4.13
CA ASN A 19 11.13 -1.82 2.99
C ASN A 19 12.34 -2.77 3.12
N THR A 20 12.28 -3.91 2.43
CA THR A 20 13.47 -4.62 1.97
C THR A 20 13.61 -4.38 0.48
N ALA A 21 14.18 -3.23 0.12
CA ALA A 21 14.87 -2.97 -1.14
C ALA A 21 15.65 -1.67 -0.98
N LEU A 22 16.98 -1.78 -1.08
CA LEU A 22 18.01 -0.75 -0.90
C LEU A 22 18.40 -0.48 0.57
N ALA A 23 19.59 -0.97 0.91
CA ALA A 23 20.35 -0.68 2.12
C ALA A 23 20.81 0.80 2.14
N GLN A 24 19.86 1.70 2.31
CA GLN A 24 20.12 3.06 2.75
C GLN A 24 19.19 3.28 3.93
N GLU A 25 19.73 3.33 5.16
CA GLU A 25 19.00 3.82 6.32
C GLU A 25 18.53 5.24 6.00
N ARG A 26 17.33 5.38 5.43
CA ARG A 26 16.67 6.69 5.35
C ARG A 26 16.22 7.02 6.76
N LYS A 27 17.16 7.52 7.58
CA LYS A 27 16.83 8.20 8.84
C LYS A 27 15.90 9.35 8.47
N LEU A 28 14.68 9.31 9.02
CA LEU A 28 13.74 10.41 8.90
C LEU A 28 14.40 11.69 9.41
N SER A 29 14.22 12.80 8.71
CA SER A 29 14.64 14.10 9.24
C SER A 29 13.85 14.45 10.50
N GLU A 30 14.39 15.31 11.36
CA GLU A 30 13.68 15.74 12.58
C GLU A 30 12.31 16.36 12.26
N ALA A 31 12.21 17.11 11.16
CA ALA A 31 10.94 17.64 10.67
C ALA A 31 9.93 16.54 10.29
N GLN A 32 10.40 15.44 9.67
CA GLN A 32 9.55 14.29 9.35
C GLN A 32 9.09 13.54 10.60
N LYS A 33 9.97 13.40 11.60
CA LYS A 33 9.63 12.79 12.89
C LYS A 33 8.59 13.61 13.65
N GLU A 34 8.76 14.93 13.72
CA GLU A 34 7.80 15.79 14.41
C GLU A 34 6.45 15.80 13.71
N LYS A 35 6.44 15.85 12.37
CA LYS A 35 5.19 15.71 11.59
C LYS A 35 4.47 14.39 11.87
N ALA A 36 5.20 13.28 11.92
CA ALA A 36 4.61 11.97 12.24
C ALA A 36 4.04 11.92 13.66
N LYS A 37 4.74 12.52 14.62
CA LYS A 37 4.29 12.61 16.02
C LYS A 37 3.01 13.42 16.15
N VAL A 38 2.95 14.62 15.55
CA VAL A 38 1.74 15.46 15.55
C VAL A 38 0.54 14.75 14.92
N GLN A 39 0.76 14.06 13.79
CA GLN A 39 -0.30 13.27 13.14
C GLN A 39 -0.82 12.15 14.05
N LEU A 40 0.07 11.51 14.80
CA LEU A 40 -0.29 10.41 15.68
C LEU A 40 -0.97 10.91 16.97
N GLU A 41 -0.56 12.06 17.50
CA GLU A 41 -1.24 12.74 18.60
C GLU A 41 -2.67 13.13 18.21
N GLN A 42 -2.84 13.77 17.03
CA GLN A 42 -4.18 14.10 16.51
C GLN A 42 -5.05 12.87 16.36
N TYR A 43 -4.50 11.79 15.81
CA TYR A 43 -5.22 10.53 15.65
C TYR A 43 -5.75 9.99 16.99
N PHE A 44 -4.93 9.97 18.04
CA PHE A 44 -5.40 9.49 19.36
C PHE A 44 -6.39 10.45 20.03
N GLN A 45 -6.29 11.75 19.75
CA GLN A 45 -7.30 12.72 20.19
C GLN A 45 -8.65 12.49 19.50
N ASP A 46 -8.65 12.21 18.19
CA ASP A 46 -9.87 11.93 17.43
C ASP A 46 -10.50 10.59 17.83
N LEU A 47 -9.66 9.60 18.16
CA LEU A 47 -10.08 8.25 18.55
C LEU A 47 -10.73 8.20 19.93
N LYS A 48 -10.44 9.17 20.82
CA LYS A 48 -11.09 9.34 22.15
C LYS A 48 -11.29 8.03 22.92
N LEU A 49 -10.22 7.24 23.07
CA LEU A 49 -10.30 5.96 23.77
C LEU A 49 -10.52 6.12 25.27
N SER A 50 -11.39 5.28 25.84
CA SER A 50 -11.45 5.07 27.29
C SER A 50 -10.20 4.37 27.81
N GLU A 51 -9.98 4.36 29.12
CA GLU A 51 -8.76 3.79 29.70
C GLU A 51 -8.64 2.27 29.47
N SER A 52 -9.75 1.54 29.57
CA SER A 52 -9.81 0.10 29.25
C SER A 52 -9.55 -0.18 27.76
N GLN A 53 -10.07 0.67 26.87
CA GLN A 53 -9.81 0.57 25.44
C GLN A 53 -8.36 0.87 25.10
N LYS A 54 -7.68 1.80 25.78
CA LYS A 54 -6.26 2.08 25.56
C LYS A 54 -5.40 0.85 25.87
N ILE A 55 -5.65 0.20 27.01
CA ILE A 55 -4.93 -1.03 27.41
C ILE A 55 -5.14 -2.12 26.36
N SER A 56 -6.38 -2.33 25.92
CA SER A 56 -6.72 -3.34 24.90
C SER A 56 -6.09 -3.01 23.54
N TYR A 57 -6.16 -1.75 23.12
CA TYR A 57 -5.55 -1.25 21.88
C TYR A 57 -4.04 -1.47 21.88
N GLU A 58 -3.36 -1.19 23.00
CA GLU A 58 -1.93 -1.39 23.17
C GLU A 58 -1.56 -2.86 23.06
N ASN A 59 -2.28 -3.74 23.77
CA ASN A 59 -2.05 -5.18 23.75
C ASN A 59 -2.24 -5.77 22.35
N ILE A 60 -3.33 -5.41 21.66
CA ILE A 60 -3.59 -5.81 20.28
C ILE A 60 -2.45 -5.31 19.38
N THR A 61 -2.08 -4.04 19.50
CA THR A 61 -1.03 -3.45 18.66
C THR A 61 0.32 -4.13 18.87
N LYS A 62 0.70 -4.43 20.11
CA LYS A 62 1.94 -5.13 20.46
C LYS A 62 1.96 -6.56 19.92
N LYS A 63 0.89 -7.33 20.17
CA LYS A 63 0.71 -8.69 19.66
C LYS A 63 0.96 -8.77 18.15
N TYR A 64 0.32 -7.90 17.37
CA TYR A 64 0.44 -7.92 15.92
C TYR A 64 1.76 -7.30 15.41
N ALA A 65 2.38 -6.40 16.19
CA ALA A 65 3.74 -5.92 15.90
C ALA A 65 4.77 -7.05 15.99
N ASP A 66 4.67 -7.90 17.00
CA ASP A 66 5.57 -9.05 17.19
C ASP A 66 5.41 -10.08 16.06
N GLN A 67 4.17 -10.34 15.61
CA GLN A 67 3.92 -11.20 14.45
C GLN A 67 4.55 -10.62 13.17
N LEU A 68 4.40 -9.31 12.92
CA LEU A 68 5.04 -8.67 11.76
C LEU A 68 6.57 -8.73 11.83
N LYS A 69 7.15 -8.57 13.02
CA LYS A 69 8.59 -8.72 13.25
C LYS A 69 9.07 -10.14 12.90
N PHE A 70 8.31 -11.16 13.29
CA PHE A 70 8.59 -12.54 12.93
C PHE A 70 8.53 -12.77 11.42
N ILE A 71 7.46 -12.33 10.75
CA ILE A 71 7.33 -12.46 9.28
C ILE A 71 8.46 -11.74 8.54
N ARG A 72 8.85 -10.54 8.98
CA ARG A 72 9.95 -9.78 8.38
C ARG A 72 11.25 -10.59 8.38
N ASN A 73 11.57 -11.21 9.52
CA ASN A 73 12.81 -11.95 9.75
C ASN A 73 12.74 -13.41 9.27
N SER A 74 11.63 -13.86 8.70
CA SER A 74 11.47 -15.23 8.20
C SER A 74 12.16 -15.46 6.85
N GLU A 75 12.41 -16.72 6.51
CA GLU A 75 12.93 -17.16 5.20
C GLU A 75 11.85 -17.26 4.12
N LEU A 76 10.61 -16.82 4.40
CA LEU A 76 9.50 -16.86 3.45
C LEU A 76 9.80 -16.04 2.20
N SER A 77 9.29 -16.50 1.06
CA SER A 77 9.34 -15.71 -0.17
C SER A 77 8.55 -14.40 0.01
N ARG A 78 8.87 -13.40 -0.82
CA ARG A 78 8.17 -12.11 -0.78
C ARG A 78 6.65 -12.25 -0.92
N GLN A 79 6.17 -13.20 -1.73
CA GLN A 79 4.74 -13.42 -1.93
C GLN A 79 4.08 -14.02 -0.69
N GLU A 80 4.73 -14.97 -0.04
CA GLU A 80 4.26 -15.57 1.20
C GLU A 80 4.26 -14.55 2.34
N LYS A 81 5.33 -13.75 2.49
CA LYS A 81 5.36 -12.63 3.45
C LYS A 81 4.19 -11.67 3.25
N LEU A 82 3.86 -11.33 2.00
CA LEU A 82 2.71 -10.47 1.70
C LEU A 82 1.36 -11.11 2.06
N LYS A 83 1.21 -12.42 1.86
CA LYS A 83 0.00 -13.16 2.25
C LYS A 83 -0.15 -13.16 3.78
N GLU A 84 0.92 -13.42 4.52
CA GLU A 84 0.90 -13.40 5.98
C GLU A 84 0.64 -12.00 6.54
N VAL A 85 1.28 -10.96 5.98
CA VAL A 85 1.03 -9.56 6.39
C VAL A 85 -0.44 -9.19 6.20
N ARG A 86 -1.11 -9.65 5.12
CA ARG A 86 -2.55 -9.43 4.92
C ARG A 86 -3.37 -10.13 6.00
N ARG A 87 -3.10 -11.41 6.26
CA ARG A 87 -3.78 -12.20 7.29
C ARG A 87 -3.67 -11.56 8.69
N ILE A 88 -2.46 -11.15 9.06
CA ILE A 88 -2.16 -10.43 10.31
C ILE A 88 -2.95 -9.12 10.36
N SER A 89 -3.00 -8.36 9.26
CA SER A 89 -3.72 -7.08 9.21
C SER A 89 -5.23 -7.26 9.35
N GLU A 90 -5.81 -8.26 8.70
CA GLU A 90 -7.23 -8.61 8.79
C GLU A 90 -7.61 -9.05 10.21
N ALA A 91 -6.78 -9.92 10.82
CA ALA A 91 -7.00 -10.39 12.19
C ALA A 91 -6.90 -9.23 13.20
N LYS A 92 -5.91 -8.34 13.06
CA LYS A 92 -5.79 -7.11 13.86
C LYS A 92 -7.03 -6.24 13.73
N ASN A 93 -7.53 -6.04 12.51
CA ASN A 93 -8.71 -5.22 12.28
C ASN A 93 -9.97 -5.82 12.90
N GLY A 94 -10.09 -7.16 12.92
CA GLY A 94 -11.16 -7.88 13.61
C GLY A 94 -11.13 -7.64 15.12
N GLU A 95 -9.97 -7.87 15.76
CA GLU A 95 -9.81 -7.61 17.20
C GLU A 95 -10.03 -6.13 17.54
N MET A 96 -9.53 -5.22 16.71
CA MET A 96 -9.74 -3.79 16.91
C MET A 96 -11.22 -3.41 16.84
N LYS A 97 -11.98 -4.00 15.92
CA LYS A 97 -13.44 -3.78 15.82
C LYS A 97 -14.20 -4.22 17.05
N SER A 98 -13.74 -5.28 17.74
CA SER A 98 -14.39 -5.75 18.98
C SER A 98 -14.15 -4.85 20.19
N VAL A 99 -13.10 -4.03 20.17
CA VAL A 99 -12.72 -3.15 21.29
C VAL A 99 -13.19 -1.70 21.10
N LEU A 100 -13.24 -1.25 19.86
CA LEU A 100 -13.67 0.10 19.51
C LEU A 100 -15.19 0.16 19.32
N SER A 101 -15.80 1.30 19.66
CA SER A 101 -17.15 1.59 19.19
C SER A 101 -17.16 1.73 17.66
N ASP A 102 -18.32 1.64 17.02
CA ASP A 102 -18.44 1.84 15.58
C ASP A 102 -17.86 3.19 15.13
N THR A 103 -18.12 4.26 15.89
CA THR A 103 -17.59 5.60 15.61
C THR A 103 -16.07 5.67 15.73
N GLN A 104 -15.49 5.04 16.76
CA GLN A 104 -14.03 4.98 16.94
C GLN A 104 -13.38 4.09 15.87
N TYR A 105 -14.05 3.00 15.46
CA TYR A 105 -13.57 2.10 14.43
C TYR A 105 -13.53 2.80 13.06
N GLU A 106 -14.50 3.66 12.74
CA GLU A 106 -14.44 4.49 11.54
C GLU A 106 -13.25 5.45 11.54
N VAL A 107 -12.93 6.08 12.69
CA VAL A 107 -11.73 6.92 12.83
C VAL A 107 -10.45 6.08 12.60
N TYR A 108 -10.38 4.88 13.20
CA TYR A 108 -9.28 3.93 13.00
C TYR A 108 -9.12 3.55 11.53
N ARG A 109 -10.21 3.20 10.84
CA ARG A 109 -10.23 2.83 9.41
C ARG A 109 -9.74 3.97 8.52
N LYS A 110 -10.25 5.19 8.72
CA LYS A 110 -9.82 6.38 7.97
C LYS A 110 -8.34 6.67 8.17
N PHE A 111 -7.83 6.52 9.40
CA PHE A 111 -6.40 6.67 9.67
C PHE A 111 -5.57 5.63 8.91
N GLN A 112 -5.97 4.35 8.94
CA GLN A 112 -5.28 3.30 8.17
C GLN A 112 -5.28 3.59 6.66
N GLU A 113 -6.40 4.04 6.11
CA GLU A 113 -6.54 4.38 4.70
C GLU A 113 -5.66 5.56 4.33
N LYS A 114 -5.61 6.61 5.16
CA LYS A 114 -4.71 7.76 4.96
C LYS A 114 -3.24 7.35 4.99
N GLN A 115 -2.83 6.47 5.90
CA GLN A 115 -1.46 5.96 5.93
C GLN A 115 -1.14 5.13 4.69
N ARG A 116 -2.06 4.27 4.25
CA ARG A 116 -1.92 3.51 3.00
C ARG A 116 -1.81 4.44 1.80
N GLN A 117 -2.64 5.46 1.74
CA GLN A 117 -2.63 6.47 0.68
C GLN A 117 -1.32 7.26 0.69
N SER A 118 -0.82 7.67 1.86
CA SER A 118 0.47 8.34 1.97
C SER A 118 1.64 7.45 1.51
N LEU A 119 1.60 6.14 1.76
CA LEU A 119 2.61 5.22 1.21
C LEU A 119 2.55 5.12 -0.32
N ILE A 120 1.35 5.23 -0.90
CA ILE A 120 1.14 5.26 -2.34
C ILE A 120 1.68 6.58 -2.91
N ASP A 121 1.35 7.70 -2.29
CA ASP A 121 1.75 9.04 -2.72
C ASP A 121 3.28 9.24 -2.58
N ASN A 122 3.87 8.71 -1.50
CA ASN A 122 5.31 8.77 -1.23
C ASN A 122 6.11 7.65 -1.93
N SER A 123 5.44 6.73 -2.63
CA SER A 123 6.14 5.81 -3.53
C SER A 123 6.58 6.63 -4.75
N ASN A 124 7.77 7.24 -4.66
CA ASN A 124 8.42 7.88 -5.80
C ASN A 124 8.52 6.86 -6.93
N GLY A 125 7.67 7.04 -7.93
CA GLY A 125 7.52 6.12 -9.04
C GLY A 125 6.25 6.50 -9.79
N GLU A 126 6.27 6.26 -11.10
CA GLU A 126 5.26 6.56 -12.10
C GLU A 126 3.79 6.36 -11.66
N PHE A 127 3.53 5.57 -10.62
CA PHE A 127 2.23 5.32 -10.02
C PHE A 127 1.53 6.55 -9.40
N ALA A 128 2.23 7.39 -8.62
CA ALA A 128 1.62 8.56 -7.99
C ALA A 128 1.20 9.62 -9.04
N GLU A 129 2.06 9.83 -10.05
CA GLU A 129 1.75 10.66 -11.24
C GLU A 129 0.56 10.09 -12.02
N PHE A 130 0.50 8.76 -12.17
CA PHE A 130 -0.59 8.07 -12.84
C PHE A 130 -1.94 8.26 -12.13
N THR A 131 -1.97 8.10 -10.80
CA THR A 131 -3.21 8.30 -10.03
C THR A 131 -3.65 9.76 -10.00
N SER A 132 -2.71 10.70 -10.01
CA SER A 132 -3.00 12.13 -10.08
C SER A 132 -3.59 12.52 -11.43
N LYS A 133 -2.96 12.12 -12.55
CA LYS A 133 -3.47 12.39 -13.90
C LYS A 133 -4.85 11.80 -14.16
N LEU A 134 -5.16 10.66 -13.55
CA LEU A 134 -6.46 10.01 -13.68
C LEU A 134 -7.56 10.61 -12.80
N ASN A 135 -7.23 11.52 -11.87
CA ASN A 135 -8.18 12.12 -10.93
C ASN A 135 -9.14 11.06 -10.31
N LEU A 136 -8.56 10.00 -9.75
CA LEU A 136 -9.35 8.87 -9.21
C LEU A 136 -10.07 9.27 -7.94
N SER A 137 -11.35 8.91 -7.83
CA SER A 137 -12.10 9.07 -6.57
C SER A 137 -11.57 8.14 -5.47
N GLU A 138 -11.82 8.50 -4.21
CA GLU A 138 -11.44 7.68 -3.05
C GLU A 138 -12.00 6.25 -3.13
N ALA A 139 -13.20 6.07 -3.70
CA ALA A 139 -13.79 4.75 -3.90
C ALA A 139 -13.11 3.94 -5.03
N GLN A 140 -12.56 4.61 -6.05
CA GLN A 140 -11.89 3.95 -7.18
C GLN A 140 -10.44 3.55 -6.84
N LYS A 141 -9.73 4.32 -6.01
CA LYS A 141 -8.31 4.12 -5.69
C LYS A 141 -8.00 2.69 -5.21
N PRO A 142 -8.70 2.10 -4.21
CA PRO A 142 -8.40 0.75 -3.74
C PRO A 142 -8.47 -0.31 -4.86
N ARG A 143 -9.54 -0.26 -5.68
CA ARG A 143 -9.74 -1.19 -6.80
C ARG A 143 -8.71 -0.98 -7.89
N PHE A 144 -8.35 0.27 -8.18
CA PHE A 144 -7.33 0.60 -9.19
C PHE A 144 -5.96 0.00 -8.82
N ILE A 145 -5.59 0.12 -7.54
CA ILE A 145 -4.34 -0.44 -6.99
C ILE A 145 -4.36 -1.95 -7.05
N GLU A 146 -5.48 -2.57 -6.67
CA GLU A 146 -5.64 -4.03 -6.70
C GLU A 146 -5.45 -4.59 -8.12
N ILE A 147 -6.19 -4.05 -9.10
CA ILE A 147 -6.07 -4.44 -10.51
C ILE A 147 -4.63 -4.22 -11.00
N SER A 148 -4.05 -3.05 -10.73
CA SER A 148 -2.69 -2.73 -11.15
C SER A 148 -1.66 -3.70 -10.59
N LYS A 149 -1.77 -4.06 -9.30
CA LYS A 149 -0.88 -5.02 -8.64
C LYS A 149 -1.01 -6.42 -9.24
N ARG A 150 -2.23 -6.92 -9.42
CA ARG A 150 -2.48 -8.26 -9.97
C ARG A 150 -1.84 -8.42 -11.35
N TYR A 151 -2.02 -7.43 -12.23
CA TYR A 151 -1.45 -7.48 -13.57
C TYR A 151 0.07 -7.22 -13.60
N ALA A 152 0.62 -6.48 -12.63
CA ALA A 152 2.07 -6.38 -12.47
C ALA A 152 2.71 -7.72 -12.08
N ASP A 153 2.05 -8.51 -11.23
CA ASP A 153 2.52 -9.85 -10.85
C ASP A 153 2.47 -10.82 -12.03
N GLN A 154 1.39 -10.80 -12.83
CA GLN A 154 1.32 -11.58 -14.08
C GLN A 154 2.45 -11.20 -15.06
N MET A 155 2.75 -9.90 -15.18
CA MET A 155 3.84 -9.43 -16.05
C MET A 155 5.21 -9.92 -15.58
N ARG A 156 5.44 -9.94 -14.26
CA ARG A 156 6.69 -10.45 -13.67
C ARG A 156 6.85 -11.96 -13.90
N ASN A 157 5.77 -12.71 -13.71
CA ASN A 157 5.76 -14.16 -14.00
C ASN A 157 6.05 -14.42 -15.48
N LEU A 158 5.46 -13.63 -16.37
CA LEU A 158 5.73 -13.72 -17.81
C LEU A 158 7.20 -13.45 -18.13
N GLN A 159 7.79 -12.40 -17.54
CA GLN A 159 9.20 -12.05 -17.73
C GLN A 159 10.11 -13.21 -17.34
N ASN A 160 9.85 -13.85 -16.20
CA ASN A 160 10.64 -14.95 -15.66
C ASN A 160 10.32 -16.32 -16.28
N SER A 161 9.29 -16.42 -17.12
CA SER A 161 8.92 -17.69 -17.75
C SER A 161 9.97 -18.18 -18.76
N SER A 162 10.02 -19.49 -18.98
CA SER A 162 10.83 -20.15 -20.01
C SER A 162 10.23 -20.06 -21.42
N LYS A 163 9.13 -19.31 -21.60
CA LYS A 163 8.43 -19.19 -22.89
C LYS A 163 9.33 -18.52 -23.93
N SER A 164 9.17 -18.94 -25.19
CA SER A 164 9.83 -18.30 -26.34
C SER A 164 9.44 -16.81 -26.43
N ARG A 165 10.26 -16.01 -27.11
CA ARG A 165 9.98 -14.57 -27.31
C ARG A 165 8.58 -14.32 -27.89
N PHE A 166 8.16 -15.13 -28.86
CA PHE A 166 6.84 -15.05 -29.47
C PHE A 166 5.73 -15.46 -28.49
N GLY A 167 5.94 -16.53 -27.71
CA GLY A 167 5.02 -16.93 -26.65
C GLY A 167 4.83 -15.83 -25.61
N LYS A 168 5.94 -15.22 -25.16
CA LYS A 168 5.90 -14.08 -24.23
C LYS A 168 5.12 -12.90 -24.80
N TYR A 169 5.31 -12.60 -26.07
CA TYR A 169 4.59 -11.51 -26.75
C TYR A 169 3.07 -11.74 -26.82
N LYS A 170 2.63 -12.96 -27.16
CA LYS A 170 1.21 -13.32 -27.23
C LYS A 170 0.54 -13.16 -25.85
N GLU A 171 1.19 -13.63 -24.80
CA GLU A 171 0.67 -13.54 -23.45
C GLU A 171 0.72 -12.12 -22.88
N PHE A 172 1.77 -11.36 -23.20
CA PHE A 172 1.83 -9.92 -22.91
C PHE A 172 0.61 -9.17 -23.46
N LYS A 173 0.23 -9.45 -24.72
CA LYS A 173 -0.97 -8.85 -25.33
C LYS A 173 -2.25 -9.23 -24.59
N SER A 174 -2.38 -10.49 -24.19
CA SER A 174 -3.56 -10.96 -23.44
C SER A 174 -3.66 -10.30 -22.07
N ILE A 175 -2.56 -10.29 -21.30
CA ILE A 175 -2.45 -9.61 -20.00
C ILE A 175 -2.89 -8.15 -20.13
N ARG A 176 -2.38 -7.45 -21.16
CA ARG A 176 -2.73 -6.04 -21.39
C ARG A 176 -4.20 -5.85 -21.76
N LYS A 177 -4.74 -6.67 -22.67
CA LYS A 177 -6.15 -6.60 -23.08
C LYS A 177 -7.08 -6.80 -21.89
N ASN A 178 -6.77 -7.77 -21.03
CA ASN A 178 -7.57 -8.08 -19.85
C ASN A 178 -7.50 -6.95 -18.82
N LYS A 179 -6.30 -6.39 -18.58
CA LYS A 179 -6.14 -5.20 -17.72
C LYS A 179 -6.97 -4.02 -18.23
N ASP A 180 -6.90 -3.73 -19.52
CA ASP A 180 -7.66 -2.63 -20.12
C ASP A 180 -9.17 -2.82 -19.96
N ALA A 181 -9.67 -4.05 -20.11
CA ALA A 181 -11.09 -4.35 -19.93
C ALA A 181 -11.55 -4.11 -18.49
N GLU A 182 -10.76 -4.49 -17.50
CA GLU A 182 -11.08 -4.24 -16.09
C GLU A 182 -10.95 -2.77 -15.70
N MET A 183 -9.92 -2.08 -16.22
CA MET A 183 -9.79 -0.64 -16.01
C MET A 183 -10.94 0.13 -16.63
N LYS A 184 -11.44 -0.28 -17.80
CA LYS A 184 -12.61 0.34 -18.45
C LYS A 184 -13.88 0.21 -17.61
N ARG A 185 -14.02 -0.86 -16.83
CA ARG A 185 -15.17 -1.06 -15.92
C ARG A 185 -15.06 -0.22 -14.64
N LEU A 186 -13.84 0.12 -14.21
CA LEU A 186 -13.57 0.87 -12.99
C LEU A 186 -13.57 2.39 -13.22
N LEU A 187 -13.03 2.83 -14.36
CA LEU A 187 -12.81 4.23 -14.69
C LEU A 187 -14.02 4.81 -15.43
N THR A 188 -14.24 6.12 -15.29
CA THR A 188 -15.17 6.85 -16.17
C THR A 188 -14.63 6.89 -17.60
N ALA A 189 -15.46 7.29 -18.57
CA ALA A 189 -15.03 7.40 -19.96
C ALA A 189 -13.82 8.32 -20.13
N ASP A 190 -13.83 9.49 -19.47
CA ASP A 190 -12.74 10.47 -19.53
C ASP A 190 -11.47 9.94 -18.84
N GLN A 191 -11.61 9.35 -17.64
CA GLN A 191 -10.49 8.73 -16.94
C GLN A 191 -9.88 7.59 -17.77
N PHE A 192 -10.69 6.79 -18.46
CA PHE A 192 -10.21 5.71 -19.32
C PHE A 192 -9.52 6.26 -20.58
N LYS A 193 -9.96 7.39 -21.13
CA LYS A 193 -9.25 8.07 -22.22
C LYS A 193 -7.85 8.50 -21.77
N THR A 194 -7.75 9.21 -20.65
CA THR A 194 -6.47 9.61 -20.05
C THR A 194 -5.59 8.40 -19.74
N TYR A 195 -6.18 7.31 -19.23
CA TYR A 195 -5.47 6.05 -19.01
C TYR A 195 -4.79 5.52 -20.27
N LYS A 196 -5.50 5.54 -21.42
CA LYS A 196 -4.96 5.08 -22.70
C LYS A 196 -3.90 6.03 -23.26
N GLU A 197 -4.02 7.33 -23.01
CA GLU A 197 -3.01 8.33 -23.38
C GLU A 197 -1.70 8.10 -22.63
N ILE A 198 -1.76 7.93 -21.30
CA ILE A 198 -0.56 7.65 -20.51
C ILE A 198 0.10 6.33 -20.96
N GLN A 199 -0.68 5.29 -21.27
CA GLN A 199 -0.12 4.06 -21.83
C GLN A 199 0.66 4.30 -23.13
N LYS A 200 0.15 5.15 -24.03
CA LYS A 200 0.83 5.50 -25.29
C LYS A 200 2.11 6.30 -25.03
N GLU A 201 2.09 7.23 -24.10
CA GLU A 201 3.28 8.01 -23.71
C GLU A 201 4.40 7.10 -23.18
N VAL A 202 4.06 6.18 -22.27
CA VAL A 202 5.00 5.21 -21.72
C VAL A 202 5.57 4.31 -22.82
N GLU A 203 4.73 3.82 -23.74
CA GLU A 203 5.22 3.07 -24.90
C GLU A 203 6.18 3.86 -25.78
N LYS A 204 5.86 5.13 -26.06
CA LYS A 204 6.71 6.00 -26.87
C LYS A 204 8.08 6.17 -26.21
N LYS A 205 8.11 6.51 -24.92
CA LYS A 205 9.35 6.62 -24.13
C LYS A 205 10.18 5.33 -24.16
N VAL A 206 9.54 4.16 -24.00
CA VAL A 206 10.23 2.86 -24.07
C VAL A 206 10.81 2.59 -25.46
N ARG A 207 10.09 2.97 -26.53
CA ARG A 207 10.60 2.81 -27.91
C ARG A 207 11.77 3.75 -28.18
N GLU A 208 11.70 5.00 -27.76
CA GLU A 208 12.77 5.98 -27.88
C GLU A 208 14.03 5.52 -27.14
N ASN A 209 13.89 5.07 -25.89
CA ASN A 209 14.99 4.53 -25.09
C ASN A 209 15.63 3.25 -25.66
N ARG A 210 14.92 2.51 -26.53
CA ARG A 210 15.46 1.35 -27.24
C ARG A 210 16.16 1.73 -28.54
N LYS A 211 15.89 2.90 -29.10
CA LYS A 211 16.53 3.43 -30.31
C LYS A 211 17.80 4.23 -30.00
N SER A 212 17.90 4.78 -28.79
CA SER A 212 19.07 5.53 -28.31
C SER A 212 20.13 4.65 -27.64
N LYS A 213 19.92 3.33 -27.59
CA LYS A 213 20.89 2.31 -27.17
C LYS A 213 21.31 1.49 -28.38
#